data_AF-A0A3S0BJW0-F1
#
_entry.id   AF-A0A3S0BJW0-F1
#
_cell.length_a   1.000
_cell.length_b   1.000
_cell.length_c   1.000
_cell.angle_alpha   90.00
_cell.angle_beta   90.00
_cell.angle_gamma   90.00
#
_symmetry.space_group_name_H-M   'P 1'
#
loop_
_entity.id
_entity.type
_entity.pdbx_description
1 polymer ?
#
loop_
_entity_poly.entity_id
_entity_poly.type
_entity_poly.pdbx_seq_one_letter_code
_entity_poly.pdbx_strand_id
1 'polypeptide(L)' 'MAIEPAGHAVFRYWSKEEPAAPRTPVVSGPKVGRNDPCPCGSGKKYKKCCL' A
#
# COMPACT_ATOMS: atom_id res chain seq x y z
N MET A 1 0.32 12.52 -45.50
CA MET A 1 0.14 13.27 -44.24
C MET A 1 -0.34 12.26 -43.21
N ALA A 2 0.57 11.70 -42.40
CA ALA A 2 0.19 10.78 -41.34
C ALA A 2 -0.35 11.62 -40.18
N ILE A 3 -1.62 11.47 -39.86
CA ILE A 3 -2.17 11.98 -38.61
C ILE A 3 -1.52 11.13 -37.53
N GLU A 4 -0.51 11.67 -36.85
CA GLU A 4 0.07 11.00 -35.69
C GLU A 4 -1.05 10.68 -34.69
N PRO A 5 -1.15 9.45 -34.16
CA PRO A 5 -2.18 9.14 -33.18
C PRO A 5 -1.85 9.94 -31.92
N ALA A 6 -2.64 10.97 -31.66
CA ALA A 6 -2.56 11.84 -30.48
C ALA A 6 -2.36 11.06 -29.15
N GLY A 7 -2.74 9.79 -29.10
CA GLY A 7 -2.50 8.89 -27.97
C GLY A 7 -1.02 8.66 -27.60
N HIS A 8 -0.09 8.65 -28.57
CA HIS A 8 1.33 8.42 -28.26
C HIS A 8 1.98 9.63 -27.57
N ALA A 9 1.52 10.85 -27.89
CA ALA A 9 2.00 12.07 -27.25
C ALA A 9 1.51 12.18 -25.80
N VAL A 10 0.25 11.83 -25.52
CA VAL A 10 -0.30 11.82 -24.16
C VAL A 10 0.40 10.77 -23.29
N PHE A 11 0.66 9.57 -23.83
CA PHE A 11 1.40 8.54 -23.10
C PHE A 11 2.82 8.99 -22.73
N ARG A 12 3.54 9.68 -23.62
CA ARG A 12 4.88 10.22 -23.35
C ARG A 12 4.87 11.38 -22.35
N TYR A 13 3.82 12.19 -22.32
CA TYR A 13 3.67 13.28 -21.37
C TYR A 13 3.44 12.77 -19.94
N TRP A 14 2.59 11.75 -19.76
CA TRP A 14 2.42 11.09 -18.45
C TRP A 14 3.65 10.26 -18.09
N SER A 15 4.22 9.51 -19.04
CA SER A 15 5.37 8.62 -18.80
C SER A 15 6.71 9.35 -18.70
N LYS A 16 6.75 10.66 -18.42
CA LYS A 16 7.97 11.32 -17.94
C LYS A 16 8.34 10.69 -16.60
N GLU A 17 9.36 9.85 -16.65
CA GLU A 17 9.74 8.90 -15.61
C GLU A 17 10.24 9.63 -14.36
N GLU A 18 9.37 9.78 -13.35
CA GLU A 18 9.86 10.00 -11.99
C GLU A 18 10.53 8.70 -11.52
N PRO A 19 11.75 8.75 -10.97
CA PRO A 19 12.42 7.55 -10.50
C PRO A 19 11.53 6.90 -9.43
N ALA A 20 11.07 5.69 -9.73
CA ALA A 20 10.27 4.92 -8.79
C ALA A 20 11.09 4.75 -7.50
N ALA A 21 10.69 5.45 -6.44
CA ALA A 21 11.34 5.33 -5.15
C ALA A 21 11.41 3.85 -4.75
N PRO A 22 12.55 3.39 -4.18
CA PRO A 22 12.70 2.00 -3.78
C PRO A 22 11.60 1.65 -2.77
N ARG A 23 10.71 0.74 -3.15
CA ARG A 23 9.65 0.24 -2.27
C ARG A 23 10.29 -0.74 -1.29
N THR A 24 10.50 -0.33 -0.04
CA THR A 24 10.88 -1.26 1.02
C THR A 24 9.69 -2.17 1.33
N PRO A 25 9.87 -3.50 1.45
CA PRO A 25 8.80 -4.37 1.91
C PRO A 25 8.40 -3.99 3.33
N VAL A 26 7.12 -3.70 3.54
CA VAL A 26 6.58 -3.45 4.89
C VAL A 26 6.56 -4.77 5.64
N VAL A 27 7.52 -4.95 6.55
CA VAL A 27 7.52 -6.08 7.48
C VAL A 27 6.42 -5.83 8.52
N SER A 28 5.26 -6.45 8.32
CA SER A 28 4.24 -6.49 9.38
C SER A 28 4.79 -7.32 10.54
N GLY A 29 4.84 -6.72 11.73
CA GLY A 29 5.24 -7.40 12.97
C GLY A 29 4.33 -8.58 13.31
N PRO A 30 4.56 -9.27 14.45
CA PRO A 30 3.76 -10.41 14.86
C PRO A 30 2.27 -10.07 14.82
N LYS A 31 1.51 -10.78 13.98
CA LYS A 31 0.07 -10.58 13.82
C LYS A 31 -0.63 -11.13 15.06
N VAL A 32 -1.06 -10.25 15.96
CA VAL A 32 -1.93 -10.64 17.06
C VAL A 32 -3.24 -11.19 16.50
N GLY A 33 -3.60 -12.40 16.93
CA GLY A 33 -4.83 -13.05 16.51
C GLY A 33 -6.05 -12.25 16.95
N ARG A 34 -7.08 -12.17 16.08
CA ARG A 34 -8.32 -11.44 16.38
C ARG A 34 -8.96 -11.87 17.72
N ASN A 35 -8.81 -13.15 18.09
CA ASN A 35 -9.38 -13.70 19.33
C ASN A 35 -8.39 -13.77 20.51
N ASP A 36 -7.11 -13.47 20.32
CA ASP A 36 -6.09 -13.47 21.37
C ASP A 36 -6.32 -12.39 22.43
N PRO A 37 -5.79 -12.53 23.65
CA PRO A 37 -5.78 -11.47 24.63
C PRO A 37 -5.10 -10.20 24.08
N CYS A 38 -5.69 -9.03 24.34
CA CYS A 38 -5.14 -7.76 23.91
C CYS A 38 -3.78 -7.49 24.57
N PRO A 39 -2.73 -7.16 23.81
CA PRO A 39 -1.41 -6.82 24.36
C PRO A 39 -1.43 -5.50 25.16
N CYS A 40 -2.52 -4.74 25.10
CA CYS A 40 -2.75 -3.52 25.86
C CYS A 40 -3.05 -3.73 27.36
N GLY A 41 -3.15 -4.99 27.83
CA GLY A 41 -3.41 -5.29 29.24
C GLY A 41 -4.87 -5.14 29.69
N SER A 42 -5.81 -4.92 28.77
CA SER A 42 -7.23 -4.74 29.10
C SER A 42 -7.96 -6.02 29.53
N GLY A 43 -7.33 -7.18 29.39
CA GLY A 43 -7.96 -8.50 29.62
C GLY A 43 -9.03 -8.88 28.58
N LYS A 44 -9.29 -8.04 27.58
CA LYS A 44 -10.27 -8.30 26.50
C LYS A 44 -9.60 -8.98 25.30
N LYS A 45 -10.39 -9.69 24.48
CA LYS A 45 -9.94 -10.18 23.18
C LYS A 45 -9.51 -9.01 22.28
N TYR A 46 -8.48 -9.16 21.46
CA TYR A 46 -7.95 -8.11 20.58
C TYR A 46 -9.05 -7.47 19.73
N LYS A 47 -9.98 -8.27 19.18
CA LYS A 47 -11.16 -7.82 18.42
C LYS A 47 -12.17 -6.93 19.15
N LYS A 48 -12.10 -6.88 20.47
CA LYS A 48 -13.00 -6.10 21.33
C LYS A 48 -12.26 -4.95 22.03
N CYS A 49 -11.02 -4.65 21.61
CA CYS A 49 -10.18 -3.68 22.29
C CYS A 49 -9.37 -2.79 21.34
N CYS A 50 -8.41 -3.33 20.59
CA CYS A 50 -7.43 -2.55 19.81
C CYS A 50 -7.41 -2.89 18.32
N LEU A 51 -8.20 -3.88 17.89
CA LEU A 51 -8.61 -4.05 16.50
C LEU A 51 -9.82 -3.15 16.23
#